data_AF-A0A5T0XYQ5-F1
#
_entry.id   AF-A0A5T0XYQ5-F1
#
_cell.length_a   1.000
_cell.length_b   1.000
_cell.length_c   1.000
_cell.angle_alpha   90.00
_cell.angle_beta   90.00
_cell.angle_gamma   90.00
#
_symmetry.space_group_name_H-M   'P 1'
#
loop_
_entity.id
_entity.type
_entity.pdbx_description
1 polymer ?
#
loop_
_entity_poly.entity_id
_entity_poly.type
_entity_poly.pdbx_seq_one_letter_code
_entity_poly.pdbx_strand_id
1 'polypeptide(L)'
;FGLNYFSLNELEQIFKVYFDEVKITQELIKLSFDNALDVFKHLKLSGVNSLGFYPLNKSFLKEFEEKFQNKLTYHPVFILCKNDIK
;
A
#
# COMPACT_ATOMS: atom_id res chain seq x y z
N PHE A 1 -10.97 -3.69 10.17
CA PHE A 1 -10.99 -2.26 9.80
C PHE A 1 -9.87 -2.03 8.81
N GLY A 2 -10.20 -1.76 7.55
CA GLY A 2 -9.24 -1.35 6.52
C GLY A 2 -9.55 0.08 6.09
N LEU A 3 -8.58 0.75 5.48
CA LEU A 3 -8.84 2.02 4.81
C LEU A 3 -9.68 1.75 3.56
N ASN A 4 -10.71 2.56 3.34
CA ASN A 4 -11.48 2.54 2.10
C ASN A 4 -10.67 3.31 1.06
N TYR A 5 -9.97 2.58 0.19
CA TYR A 5 -9.22 3.19 -0.91
C TYR A 5 -10.15 3.50 -2.08
N PHE A 6 -9.93 4.64 -2.73
CA PHE A 6 -10.59 4.98 -3.97
C PHE A 6 -10.15 4.02 -5.09
N SER A 7 -11.11 3.66 -5.94
CA SER A 7 -10.84 3.00 -7.21
C SER A 7 -10.15 3.96 -8.19
N LEU A 8 -9.51 3.40 -9.23
CA LEU A 8 -8.88 4.22 -10.27
C LEU A 8 -9.88 5.15 -10.96
N ASN A 9 -11.12 4.71 -11.18
CA ASN A 9 -12.15 5.54 -11.80
C ASN A 9 -12.54 6.70 -10.89
N GLU A 10 -12.71 6.47 -9.59
CA GLU A 10 -12.99 7.55 -8.62
C GLU A 10 -11.84 8.55 -8.57
N LEU A 11 -10.58 8.08 -8.54
CA LEU A 11 -9.41 8.95 -8.63
C LEU A 11 -9.41 9.75 -9.93
N GLU A 12 -9.66 9.12 -11.07
CA GLU A 12 -9.71 9.81 -12.36
C GLU A 12 -10.77 10.92 -12.37
N GLN A 13 -11.97 10.66 -11.86
CA GLN A 13 -13.02 11.67 -11.78
C GLN A 13 -12.64 12.82 -10.85
N ILE A 14 -12.03 12.53 -9.70
CA ILE A 14 -11.57 13.57 -8.75
C ILE A 14 -10.54 14.48 -9.41
N PHE A 15 -9.55 13.92 -10.11
CA PHE A 15 -8.45 14.71 -10.66
C PHE A 15 -8.83 15.44 -11.96
N LYS A 16 -9.72 14.90 -12.80
CA LYS A 16 -10.21 15.57 -14.02
C LYS A 16 -10.95 16.89 -13.75
N VAL A 17 -11.43 17.11 -12.52
CA VAL A 17 -12.05 18.39 -12.13
C VAL A 17 -11.02 19.53 -12.07
N TYR A 18 -9.75 19.21 -11.81
CA TYR A 18 -8.71 20.19 -11.53
C TYR A 18 -7.64 20.30 -12.62
N PHE A 19 -7.52 19.31 -13.50
CA PHE A 19 -6.45 19.20 -14.48
C PHE A 19 -7.02 18.85 -15.86
N ASP A 20 -6.50 19.46 -16.92
CA ASP A 20 -6.94 19.21 -18.30
C ASP A 20 -6.53 17.82 -18.80
N GLU A 21 -5.33 17.37 -18.40
CA GLU A 21 -4.81 16.04 -18.75
C GLU A 21 -4.40 15.29 -17.48
N VAL A 22 -4.98 14.10 -17.30
CA VAL A 22 -4.71 13.18 -16.19
C VAL A 22 -4.36 11.82 -16.78
N LYS A 23 -3.20 11.29 -16.41
CA LYS A 23 -2.78 9.91 -16.71
C LYS A 23 -2.60 9.16 -15.40
N ILE A 24 -3.23 7.99 -15.30
CA ILE A 24 -3.15 7.15 -14.12
C ILE A 24 -2.53 5.81 -14.51
N THR A 25 -1.55 5.37 -13.74
CA THR A 25 -0.97 4.03 -13.84
C THR A 25 -0.92 3.40 -12.46
N GLN A 26 -0.80 2.08 -12.42
CA GLN A 26 -0.66 1.33 -11.18
C GLN A 26 0.36 0.22 -11.37
N GLU A 27 1.01 -0.15 -10.28
CA GLU A 27 1.94 -1.27 -10.27
C GLU A 27 1.61 -2.22 -9.13
N LEU A 28 1.93 -3.49 -9.30
CA LEU A 28 1.78 -4.50 -8.27
C LEU A 28 3.16 -5.01 -7.87
N ILE A 29 3.65 -4.56 -6.73
CA ILE A 29 4.98 -4.90 -6.22
C ILE A 29 4.81 -5.95 -5.13
N LYS A 30 5.39 -7.13 -5.35
CA LYS A 30 5.39 -8.22 -4.36
C LYS A 30 6.78 -8.34 -3.75
N LEU A 31 6.85 -8.20 -2.44
CA LEU A 31 8.04 -8.44 -1.64
C LEU A 31 7.88 -9.77 -0.91
N SER A 32 8.95 -10.55 -0.87
CA SER A 32 9.04 -11.79 -0.09
C SER A 32 10.14 -11.64 0.94
N PHE A 33 9.91 -12.14 2.14
CA PHE A 33 10.83 -12.08 3.27
C PHE A 33 11.07 -13.48 3.80
N ASP A 34 12.23 -13.69 4.43
CA ASP A 34 12.61 -15.02 4.95
C ASP A 34 11.76 -15.42 6.17
N ASN A 35 11.31 -14.46 6.96
CA ASN A 35 10.51 -14.69 8.17
C ASN A 35 9.54 -13.52 8.43
N ALA A 36 8.51 -13.75 9.25
CA ALA A 36 7.50 -12.73 9.55
C ALA A 36 8.09 -11.51 10.27
N LEU A 37 9.11 -11.72 11.11
CA LEU A 37 9.73 -10.63 11.86
C LEU A 37 10.33 -9.58 10.93
N ASP A 38 10.94 -9.99 9.81
CA ASP A 38 11.51 -9.07 8.83
C ASP A 38 10.43 -8.30 8.06
N VAL A 39 9.25 -8.89 7.85
CA VAL A 39 8.07 -8.17 7.34
C VAL A 39 7.69 -7.03 8.30
N PHE A 40 7.56 -7.31 9.60
CA PHE A 40 7.18 -6.30 10.59
C PHE A 40 8.27 -5.23 10.78
N LYS A 41 9.57 -5.60 10.70
CA LYS A 41 10.66 -4.62 10.67
C LYS A 41 10.53 -3.69 9.46
N HIS A 42 10.26 -4.23 8.28
CA HIS A 42 10.06 -3.44 7.06
C HIS A 42 8.87 -2.47 7.19
N LEU A 43 7.75 -2.94 7.72
CA LEU A 43 6.57 -2.09 7.98
C LEU A 43 6.91 -0.96 8.98
N LYS A 44 7.64 -1.27 10.05
CA LYS A 44 8.08 -0.28 11.04
C LYS A 44 9.01 0.77 10.44
N LEU A 45 9.98 0.35 9.61
CA LEU A 45 10.96 1.24 8.98
C LEU A 45 10.36 2.10 7.86
N SER A 46 9.36 1.60 7.14
CA SER A 46 8.64 2.34 6.09
C SER A 46 7.64 3.35 6.64
N GLY A 47 7.48 3.45 7.97
CA GLY A 47 6.54 4.37 8.63
C GLY A 47 5.08 3.91 8.55
N VAL A 48 4.81 2.72 8.02
CA VAL A 48 3.46 2.14 7.94
C VAL A 48 3.12 1.50 9.29
N ASN A 49 2.86 2.35 10.29
CA ASN A 49 2.43 1.93 11.63
C ASN A 49 0.89 1.93 11.74
N SER A 50 0.19 1.29 10.79
CA SER A 50 -1.26 1.05 10.91
C SER A 50 -1.57 -0.05 11.94
N LEU A 51 -0.58 -0.86 12.27
CA LEU A 51 -0.57 -1.77 13.40
C LEU A 51 -0.22 -0.92 14.62
N GLY A 52 -1.18 -0.66 15.50
CA GLY A 52 -0.92 0.01 16.78
C GLY A 52 0.05 -0.76 17.68
N PHE A 53 -0.02 -0.56 19.00
CA PHE A 53 0.72 -1.42 19.95
C PHE A 53 0.17 -2.86 19.92
N TYR A 54 0.64 -3.67 18.97
CA TYR A 54 0.39 -5.11 18.90
C TYR A 54 1.57 -5.85 19.51
N PRO A 55 1.35 -6.71 20.53
CA PRO A 55 2.42 -7.54 21.05
C PRO A 55 2.80 -8.60 20.00
N LEU A 56 3.98 -8.43 19.39
CA LEU A 56 4.59 -9.40 18.48
C LEU A 56 5.06 -10.63 19.28
N ASN A 57 4.13 -11.48 19.66
CA ASN A 57 4.41 -12.76 20.32
C ASN A 57 4.65 -13.87 19.28
N LYS A 58 5.27 -14.97 19.72
CA LYS A 58 5.68 -16.07 18.83
C LYS A 58 4.50 -16.74 18.10
N SER A 59 3.34 -16.84 18.75
CA SER A 59 2.13 -17.41 18.14
C SER A 59 1.62 -16.53 17.01
N PHE A 60 1.58 -15.21 17.20
CA PHE A 60 1.14 -14.26 16.19
C PHE A 60 2.07 -14.27 14.97
N LEU A 61 3.39 -14.31 15.19
CA LEU A 61 4.34 -14.41 14.09
C LEU A 61 4.11 -15.70 13.28
N LYS A 62 3.94 -16.86 13.93
CA LYS A 62 3.65 -18.11 13.22
C LYS A 62 2.34 -18.06 12.43
N GLU A 63 1.27 -17.54 13.03
CA GLU A 63 -0.01 -17.39 12.34
C GLU A 63 0.13 -16.47 11.10
N PHE A 64 0.91 -15.40 11.23
CA PHE A 64 1.20 -14.50 10.12
C PHE A 64 2.01 -15.20 9.02
N GLU A 65 3.03 -15.99 9.38
CA GLU A 65 3.83 -16.79 8.44
C GLU A 65 2.94 -17.76 7.66
N GLU A 66 2.05 -18.49 8.33
CA GLU A 66 1.15 -19.45 7.68
C GLU A 66 0.15 -18.75 6.76
N LYS A 67 -0.42 -17.63 7.21
CA LYS A 67 -1.49 -16.93 6.50
C LYS A 67 -1.00 -16.13 5.31
N PHE A 68 0.12 -15.41 5.47
CA PHE A 68 0.62 -14.46 4.47
C PHE A 68 1.92 -14.93 3.80
N GLN A 69 2.50 -16.06 4.23
CA GLN A 69 3.71 -16.64 3.65
C GLN A 69 4.88 -15.65 3.58
N ASN A 70 4.96 -14.74 4.56
CA ASN A 70 5.97 -13.67 4.61
C ASN A 70 6.03 -12.81 3.35
N LYS A 71 4.89 -12.65 2.67
CA LYS A 71 4.76 -11.81 1.49
C LYS A 71 4.01 -10.53 1.82
N LEU A 72 4.52 -9.42 1.29
CA LEU A 72 3.88 -8.12 1.34
C LEU A 72 3.64 -7.65 -0.09
N THR A 73 2.44 -7.17 -0.37
CA THR A 73 2.10 -6.65 -1.70
C THR A 73 1.75 -5.18 -1.58
N TYR A 74 2.47 -4.34 -2.32
CA TYR A 74 2.14 -2.94 -2.51
C TYR A 74 1.41 -2.79 -3.85
N HIS A 75 0.37 -1.97 -3.85
CA HIS A 75 -0.38 -1.60 -5.04
C HIS A 75 -0.35 -0.07 -5.22
N PRO A 76 0.82 0.52 -5.49
CA PRO A 76 0.93 1.96 -5.70
C PRO A 76 0.15 2.39 -6.95
N VAL A 77 -0.48 3.55 -6.84
CA VAL A 77 -1.14 4.25 -7.94
C VAL A 77 -0.36 5.54 -8.21
N PHE A 78 0.04 5.73 -9.45
CA PHE A 78 0.73 6.92 -9.92
C PHE A 78 -0.24 7.77 -10.73
N ILE A 79 -0.33 9.05 -10.38
CA ILE A 79 -1.21 10.00 -11.05
C ILE A 79 -0.33 11.13 -11.58
N LEU A 80 -0.25 11.24 -12.90
CA LEU A 80 0.44 12.32 -13.60
C LEU A 80 -0.62 13.31 -14.10
N CYS A 81 -0.54 14.53 -13.60
CA CYS A 81 -1.43 15.61 -13.99
C CYS A 81 -0.67 16.71 -14.71
N LYS A 82 -1.26 17.29 -15.75
CA LYS A 82 -0.76 18.47 -16.44
C LYS A 82 -1.81 19.57 -16.38
N ASN A 83 -1.39 20.74 -15.91
CA ASN A 83 -2.14 21.99 -16.09
C ASN A 83 -1.68 22.62 -17.39
N ASP A 84 -2.58 22.88 -18.33
CA ASP A 84 -2.27 23.88 -19.34
C ASP A 84 -2.35 25.24 -18.64
N ILE A 85 -1.20 25.92 -18.58
CA ILE A 85 -1.17 27.34 -18.22
C ILE A 85 -1.84 28.07 -19.38
N LYS A 86 -3.15 28.32 -19.27
CA LYS A 86 -3.87 29.26 -20.13
C LYS A 86 -3.53 30.69 -19.73
#